data_AF-A0A1V4UVX9-F1
#
_entry.id   AF-A0A1V4UVX9-F1
#
_cell.length_a   1.000
_cell.length_b   1.000
_cell.length_c   1.000
_cell.angle_alpha   90.00
_cell.angle_beta   90.00
_cell.angle_gamma   90.00
#
_symmetry.space_group_name_H-M   'P 1'
#
loop_
_entity.id
_entity.type
_entity.pdbx_description
1 polymer ?
#
loop_
_entity_poly.entity_id
_entity_poly.type
_entity_poly.pdbx_seq_one_letter_code
_entity_poly.pdbx_strand_id
1 'polypeptide(L)'
;MNFEHALVRAFNRFFEEAGVHAVAFRLKQSRFAPQVMDVLVDSRFPEYYLAVECKSLDARKAGCLYFRQHFSVASGEHQLDREDRFVQASGRSGLLAVELRWGGGRTKEAHMLPWTAVMDAYRSGQAGLTMEGIVSYPALGRQAGQYLISHELISRLHSIRPPDPQEEIEPDGADADW
;
A
#
# COMPACT_ATOMS: atom_id res chain seq x y z
N MET A 1 13.19 11.25 11.23
CA MET A 1 13.08 9.83 10.83
C MET A 1 12.25 9.75 9.56
N ASN A 2 12.75 9.11 8.49
CA ASN A 2 12.01 8.95 7.24
C ASN A 2 10.88 7.92 7.39
N PHE A 3 9.84 7.99 6.56
CA PHE A 3 8.66 7.13 6.67
C PHE A 3 9.01 5.64 6.53
N GLU A 4 9.84 5.26 5.55
CA GLU A 4 10.23 3.85 5.35
C GLU A 4 11.07 3.34 6.53
N HIS A 5 11.94 4.18 7.10
CA HIS A 5 12.67 3.83 8.33
C HIS A 5 11.74 3.62 9.53
N ALA A 6 10.63 4.38 9.61
CA ALA A 6 9.62 4.17 10.65
C ALA A 6 8.87 2.87 10.44
N LEU A 7 8.54 2.56 9.18
CA LEU A 7 7.82 1.36 8.83
C LEU A 7 8.64 0.09 9.07
N VAL A 8 9.92 0.07 8.64
CA VAL A 8 10.83 -1.05 8.90
C VAL A 8 11.00 -1.33 10.40
N ARG A 9 11.13 -0.27 11.22
CA ARG A 9 11.21 -0.45 12.68
C ARG A 9 9.91 -0.99 13.26
N ALA A 10 8.76 -0.53 12.76
CA ALA A 10 7.46 -1.00 13.22
C ALA A 10 7.25 -2.49 12.90
N PHE A 11 7.58 -2.93 11.68
CA PHE A 11 7.53 -4.34 11.30
C PHE A 11 8.47 -5.19 12.15
N ASN A 12 9.76 -4.83 12.24
CA ASN A 12 10.73 -5.64 12.98
C ASN A 12 10.41 -5.72 14.47
N ARG A 13 9.93 -4.64 15.08
CA ARG A 13 9.46 -4.66 16.46
C ARG A 13 8.26 -5.61 16.63
N PHE A 14 7.28 -5.53 15.72
CA PHE A 14 6.15 -6.47 15.74
C PHE A 14 6.62 -7.92 15.64
N PHE A 15 7.56 -8.22 14.74
CA PHE A 15 8.08 -9.59 14.59
C PHE A 15 8.80 -10.08 15.84
N GLU A 16 9.60 -9.22 16.47
CA GLU A 16 10.28 -9.52 17.73
C GLU A 16 9.28 -9.76 18.88
N GLU A 17 8.32 -8.85 19.07
CA GLU A 17 7.32 -8.93 20.14
C GLU A 17 6.35 -10.11 19.96
N ALA A 18 5.97 -10.43 18.72
CA ALA A 18 5.04 -11.50 18.40
C ALA A 18 5.71 -12.87 18.18
N GLY A 19 7.05 -12.95 18.24
CA GLY A 19 7.79 -14.20 17.97
C GLY A 19 7.66 -14.70 16.53
N VAL A 20 7.45 -13.79 15.57
CA VAL A 20 7.31 -14.13 14.16
C VAL A 20 8.69 -14.19 13.51
N HIS A 21 8.99 -15.29 12.82
CA HIS A 21 10.21 -15.43 12.02
C HIS A 21 10.08 -14.65 10.71
N ALA A 22 10.36 -13.34 10.77
CA ALA A 22 10.37 -12.45 9.63
C ALA A 22 11.40 -11.32 9.82
N VAL A 23 11.81 -10.69 8.72
CA VAL A 23 12.68 -9.51 8.74
C VAL A 23 12.23 -8.49 7.70
N ALA A 24 12.05 -7.25 8.13
CA ALA A 24 11.81 -6.11 7.26
C ALA A 24 13.11 -5.35 6.99
N PHE A 25 13.32 -4.95 5.74
CA PHE A 25 14.47 -4.14 5.34
C PHE A 25 14.12 -3.20 4.18
N ARG A 26 14.86 -2.10 4.09
CA ARG A 26 14.75 -1.16 2.97
C ARG A 26 15.66 -1.61 1.83
N LEU A 27 15.19 -1.49 0.60
CA LEU A 27 16.08 -1.61 -0.55
C LEU A 27 16.88 -0.31 -0.70
N LYS A 28 18.20 -0.43 -0.59
CA LYS A 28 19.10 0.72 -0.72
C LYS A 28 19.12 1.16 -2.19
N GLN A 29 18.76 2.41 -2.43
CA GLN A 29 18.84 3.00 -3.76
C GLN A 29 20.29 2.96 -4.26
N SER A 30 20.53 2.28 -5.37
CA SER A 30 21.78 2.39 -6.11
C SER A 30 21.50 3.15 -7.42
N ARG A 31 22.47 3.94 -7.89
CA ARG A 31 22.30 4.77 -9.10
C ARG A 31 22.02 3.96 -10.37
N PHE A 32 22.24 2.65 -10.34
CA PHE A 32 22.23 1.77 -11.51
C PHE A 32 21.29 0.58 -11.38
N ALA A 33 20.57 0.45 -10.26
CA ALA A 33 19.59 -0.62 -10.06
C ALA A 33 18.17 -0.03 -10.13
N PRO A 34 17.27 -0.59 -10.95
CA PRO A 34 15.87 -0.25 -10.89
C PRO A 34 15.34 -0.57 -9.47
N GLN A 35 14.83 0.44 -8.78
CA GLN A 35 14.09 0.21 -7.54
C GLN A 35 12.77 -0.46 -7.88
N VAL A 36 12.43 -1.48 -7.10
CA VAL A 36 11.24 -2.31 -7.34
C VAL A 36 10.20 -2.21 -6.25
N MET A 37 10.57 -1.84 -5.02
CA MET A 37 9.71 -1.45 -3.88
C MET A 37 10.59 -0.76 -2.83
N ASP A 38 10.00 0.09 -1.97
CA ASP A 38 10.72 0.77 -0.89
C ASP A 38 11.16 -0.15 0.27
N VAL A 39 10.28 -1.06 0.69
CA VAL A 39 10.47 -1.98 1.82
C VAL A 39 10.11 -3.39 1.40
N LEU A 40 10.94 -4.36 1.78
CA LEU A 40 10.63 -5.78 1.67
C LEU A 40 10.53 -6.39 3.06
N VAL A 41 9.67 -7.40 3.19
CA VAL A 41 9.60 -8.29 4.33
C VAL A 41 9.82 -9.72 3.85
N ASP A 42 10.83 -10.38 4.39
CA ASP A 42 11.08 -11.79 4.15
C ASP A 42 10.58 -12.60 5.34
N SER A 43 9.73 -13.59 5.06
CA SER A 43 9.21 -14.54 6.04
C SER A 43 8.89 -15.86 5.36
N ARG A 44 8.86 -16.95 6.13
CA ARG A 44 8.31 -18.24 5.68
C ARG A 44 6.77 -18.29 5.76
N PHE A 45 6.18 -17.36 6.51
CA PHE A 45 4.74 -17.21 6.64
C PHE A 45 4.24 -16.33 5.49
N PRO A 46 3.41 -16.85 4.58
CA PRO A 46 2.99 -16.11 3.38
C PRO A 46 2.35 -14.76 3.68
N GLU A 47 1.62 -14.64 4.79
CA GLU A 47 0.98 -13.39 5.22
C GLU A 47 1.96 -12.27 5.54
N TYR A 48 3.22 -12.59 5.83
CA TYR A 48 4.30 -11.64 6.10
C TYR A 48 5.34 -11.61 4.99
N TYR A 49 5.16 -12.32 3.88
CA TYR A 49 6.03 -12.21 2.72
C TYR A 49 5.60 -11.02 1.85
N LEU A 50 6.08 -9.83 2.22
CA LEU A 50 5.51 -8.55 1.76
C LEU A 50 6.48 -7.73 0.91
N ALA A 51 5.92 -6.98 -0.03
CA ALA A 51 6.61 -5.92 -0.76
C ALA A 51 5.81 -4.62 -0.59
N VAL A 52 6.42 -3.57 -0.04
CA VAL A 52 5.70 -2.35 0.38
C VAL A 52 6.31 -1.12 -0.28
N GLU A 53 5.49 -0.41 -1.05
CA GLU A 53 5.82 0.91 -1.61
C GLU A 53 5.34 1.99 -0.64
N CYS A 54 6.14 3.05 -0.44
CA CYS A 54 5.85 4.09 0.53
C CYS A 54 5.63 5.45 -0.14
N LYS A 55 4.53 6.13 0.19
CA LYS A 55 4.31 7.53 -0.21
C LYS A 55 4.03 8.39 1.01
N SER A 56 4.53 9.63 1.01
CA SER A 56 4.28 10.60 2.09
C SER A 56 3.70 11.89 1.51
N LEU A 57 2.44 12.15 1.81
CA LEU A 57 1.66 13.28 1.28
C LEU A 57 1.53 14.39 2.32
N ASP A 58 1.47 15.64 1.85
CA ASP A 58 1.00 16.76 2.68
C ASP A 58 -0.53 16.80 2.60
N ALA A 59 -1.20 16.29 3.64
CA ALA A 59 -2.65 16.12 3.68
C ALA A 59 -3.42 17.45 3.63
N ARG A 60 -2.73 18.59 3.85
CA ARG A 60 -3.34 19.93 3.72
C ARG A 60 -3.41 20.39 2.27
N LYS A 61 -2.63 19.79 1.38
CA LYS A 61 -2.48 20.20 -0.02
C LYS A 61 -2.94 19.13 -1.00
N ALA A 62 -2.76 17.86 -0.65
CA ALA A 62 -3.11 16.74 -1.50
C ALA A 62 -4.57 16.36 -1.27
N GLY A 63 -5.41 16.52 -2.29
CA GLY A 63 -6.74 15.87 -2.36
C GLY A 63 -6.68 14.45 -2.94
N CYS A 64 -5.54 14.09 -3.55
CA CYS A 64 -5.34 12.82 -4.25
C CYS A 64 -3.85 12.46 -4.33
N LEU A 65 -3.57 11.16 -4.28
CA LEU A 65 -2.31 10.55 -4.68
C LEU A 65 -2.36 10.29 -6.19
N TYR A 66 -2.02 11.31 -6.99
CA TYR A 66 -1.98 11.20 -8.44
C TYR A 66 -0.90 10.24 -8.94
N PHE A 67 -1.27 9.29 -9.80
CA PHE A 67 -0.32 8.30 -10.32
C PHE A 67 0.82 8.96 -11.10
N ARG A 68 0.48 9.89 -12.01
CA ARG A 68 1.45 10.63 -12.82
C ARG A 68 2.43 11.51 -12.03
N GLN A 69 2.06 11.93 -10.82
CA GLN A 69 2.89 12.84 -10.01
C GLN A 69 3.73 12.10 -8.97
N HIS A 70 3.17 11.04 -8.39
CA HIS A 70 3.78 10.37 -7.23
C HIS A 70 4.50 9.07 -7.59
N PHE A 71 4.31 8.57 -8.80
CA PHE A 71 5.02 7.42 -9.36
C PHE A 71 5.81 7.86 -10.59
N SER A 72 7.08 7.46 -10.61
CA SER A 72 8.04 7.92 -11.62
C SER A 72 7.88 7.18 -12.95
N VAL A 73 8.27 7.82 -14.05
CA VAL A 73 8.48 7.17 -15.34
C VAL A 73 9.97 7.06 -15.58
N ALA A 74 10.45 5.85 -15.88
CA ALA A 74 11.86 5.58 -16.15
C ALA A 74 11.95 4.67 -17.39
N SER A 75 12.79 5.04 -18.34
CA SER A 75 12.97 4.32 -19.61
C SER A 75 11.65 4.04 -20.36
N GLY A 76 10.70 4.98 -20.31
CA GLY A 76 9.40 4.87 -20.98
C GLY A 76 8.36 4.00 -20.26
N GLU A 77 8.71 3.40 -19.12
CA GLU A 77 7.82 2.55 -18.34
C GLU A 77 7.35 3.28 -17.07
N HIS A 78 6.10 3.08 -16.66
CA HIS A 78 5.58 3.66 -15.42
C HIS A 78 6.05 2.83 -14.21
N GLN A 79 6.30 3.47 -13.07
CA GLN A 79 6.79 2.80 -11.87
C GLN A 79 5.83 1.72 -11.38
N LEU A 80 4.52 1.98 -11.37
CA LEU A 80 3.52 0.97 -11.01
C LEU A 80 3.63 -0.32 -11.83
N ASP A 81 3.90 -0.23 -13.14
CA ASP A 81 4.04 -1.43 -13.99
C ASP A 81 5.29 -2.25 -13.62
N ARG A 82 6.39 -1.58 -13.28
CA ARG A 82 7.62 -2.25 -12.83
C ARG A 82 7.45 -2.93 -11.49
N GLU A 83 6.84 -2.20 -10.55
CA GLU A 83 6.60 -2.67 -9.19
C GLU A 83 5.63 -3.85 -9.20
N ASP A 84 4.54 -3.75 -9.99
CA ASP A 84 3.61 -4.86 -10.17
C ASP A 84 4.28 -6.10 -10.76
N ARG A 85 5.11 -5.94 -11.81
CA ARG A 85 5.89 -7.06 -12.35
C ARG A 85 6.76 -7.71 -11.29
N PHE A 86 7.39 -6.93 -10.42
CA PHE A 86 8.21 -7.46 -9.33
C PHE A 86 7.38 -8.19 -8.27
N VAL A 87 6.24 -7.62 -7.85
CA VAL A 87 5.31 -8.24 -6.90
C VAL A 87 4.86 -9.60 -7.43
N GLN A 88 4.38 -9.66 -8.68
CA GLN A 88 3.95 -10.90 -9.34
C GLN A 88 5.09 -11.92 -9.46
N ALA A 89 6.26 -11.50 -9.96
CA ALA A 89 7.39 -12.41 -10.18
C ALA A 89 7.99 -12.95 -8.87
N SER A 90 7.87 -12.20 -7.77
CA SER A 90 8.44 -12.60 -6.48
C SER A 90 7.50 -13.42 -5.61
N GLY A 91 6.20 -13.44 -5.91
CA GLY A 91 5.19 -14.10 -5.08
C GLY A 91 4.93 -13.41 -3.73
N ARG A 92 5.40 -12.17 -3.57
CA ARG A 92 5.11 -11.36 -2.37
C ARG A 92 3.71 -10.79 -2.44
N SER A 93 3.10 -10.59 -1.28
CA SER A 93 1.90 -9.76 -1.18
C SER A 93 2.31 -8.29 -1.24
N GLY A 94 1.86 -7.58 -2.26
CA GLY A 94 2.14 -6.16 -2.44
C GLY A 94 1.26 -5.29 -1.53
N LEU A 95 1.83 -4.21 -1.01
CA LEU A 95 1.13 -3.17 -0.26
C LEU A 95 1.60 -1.77 -0.69
N LEU A 96 0.69 -0.79 -0.63
CA LEU A 96 1.03 0.62 -0.64
C LEU A 96 0.80 1.20 0.76
N ALA A 97 1.85 1.74 1.36
CA ALA A 97 1.77 2.49 2.61
C ALA A 97 1.77 4.00 2.31
N VAL A 98 0.76 4.73 2.78
CA VAL A 98 0.63 6.18 2.57
C VAL A 98 0.65 6.91 3.91
N GLU A 99 1.70 7.71 4.14
CA GLU A 99 1.79 8.63 5.28
C GLU A 99 1.13 9.98 4.94
N LEU A 100 0.16 10.39 5.76
CA LEU A 100 -0.54 11.65 5.69
C LEU A 100 0.03 12.64 6.70
N ARG A 101 0.60 13.73 6.22
CA ARG A 101 1.20 14.80 7.04
C ARG A 101 0.24 15.97 7.14
N TRP A 102 -0.32 16.18 8.32
CA TRP A 102 -1.33 17.23 8.59
C TRP A 102 -0.75 18.60 8.96
N GLY A 103 0.58 18.76 8.99
CA GLY A 103 1.26 19.99 9.40
C GLY A 103 1.71 19.99 10.87
N GLY A 104 2.22 21.13 11.33
CA GLY A 104 2.77 21.27 12.68
C GLY A 104 1.71 21.02 13.77
N GLY A 105 2.09 20.30 14.83
CA GLY A 105 1.23 20.03 15.98
C GLY A 105 0.21 18.91 15.82
N ARG A 106 0.02 18.35 14.61
CA ARG A 106 -0.85 17.20 14.37
C ARG A 106 -0.04 15.93 14.15
N THR A 107 -0.53 14.83 14.71
CA THR A 107 0.05 13.51 14.51
C THR A 107 -0.09 13.11 13.05
N LYS A 108 0.98 12.58 12.46
CA LYS A 108 0.89 11.97 11.14
C LYS A 108 0.11 10.67 11.23
N GLU A 109 -0.67 10.38 10.22
CA GLU A 109 -1.39 9.12 10.05
C GLU A 109 -0.77 8.34 8.91
N ALA A 110 -0.90 7.02 8.93
CA ALA A 110 -0.48 6.20 7.81
C ALA A 110 -1.53 5.13 7.55
N HIS A 111 -1.84 4.88 6.29
CA HIS A 111 -2.80 3.87 5.86
C HIS A 111 -2.10 2.86 4.96
N MET A 112 -2.56 1.61 5.01
CA MET A 112 -2.06 0.53 4.15
C MET A 112 -3.16 0.05 3.21
N LEU A 113 -2.82 -0.05 1.93
CA LEU A 113 -3.70 -0.52 0.89
C LEU A 113 -3.11 -1.80 0.28
N PRO A 114 -3.93 -2.82 -0.02
CA PRO A 114 -3.51 -3.92 -0.88
C PRO A 114 -3.07 -3.41 -2.24
N TRP A 115 -1.98 -3.95 -2.77
CA TRP A 115 -1.46 -3.55 -4.08
C TRP A 115 -2.45 -3.80 -5.22
N THR A 116 -3.27 -4.84 -5.11
CA THR A 116 -4.36 -5.14 -6.05
C THR A 116 -5.29 -3.94 -6.24
N ALA A 117 -5.75 -3.32 -5.16
CA ALA A 117 -6.60 -2.14 -5.22
C ALA A 117 -5.92 -0.93 -5.90
N VAL A 118 -4.60 -0.77 -5.69
CA VAL A 118 -3.81 0.28 -6.37
C VAL A 118 -3.76 0.02 -7.87
N MET A 119 -3.51 -1.23 -8.27
CA MET A 119 -3.42 -1.61 -9.67
C MET A 119 -4.77 -1.58 -10.38
N ASP A 120 -5.86 -1.92 -9.71
CA ASP A 120 -7.22 -1.84 -10.27
C ASP A 120 -7.59 -0.37 -10.55
N ALA A 121 -7.32 0.53 -9.61
CA ALA A 121 -7.48 1.97 -9.79
C ALA A 121 -6.62 2.48 -10.97
N TYR A 122 -5.36 2.06 -11.05
CA TYR A 122 -4.44 2.48 -12.11
C TYR A 122 -4.89 1.97 -13.49
N ARG A 123 -5.24 0.68 -13.60
CA ARG A 123 -5.62 0.02 -14.85
C ARG A 123 -7.00 0.46 -15.36
N SER A 124 -7.91 0.82 -14.47
CA SER A 124 -9.21 1.43 -14.85
C SER A 124 -9.09 2.86 -15.36
N GLY A 125 -7.88 3.43 -15.39
CA GLY A 125 -7.61 4.76 -15.94
C GLY A 125 -7.89 5.91 -14.97
N GLN A 126 -8.08 5.63 -13.68
CA GLN A 126 -8.21 6.68 -12.67
C GLN A 126 -6.93 7.53 -12.62
N ALA A 127 -7.08 8.82 -12.31
CA ALA A 127 -5.93 9.73 -12.21
C ALA A 127 -5.04 9.46 -10.99
N GLY A 128 -5.58 8.81 -9.96
CA GLY A 128 -4.93 8.55 -8.68
C GLY A 128 -5.92 8.09 -7.62
N LEU A 129 -5.43 7.92 -6.39
CA LEU A 129 -6.24 7.52 -5.23
C LEU A 129 -6.66 8.76 -4.44
N THR A 130 -7.97 8.96 -4.24
CA THR A 130 -8.46 10.09 -3.43
C THR A 130 -8.06 9.95 -1.97
N MET A 131 -7.97 11.06 -1.26
CA MET A 131 -7.71 11.03 0.18
C MET A 131 -8.77 10.23 0.94
N GLU A 132 -10.04 10.39 0.59
CA GLU A 132 -11.15 9.61 1.15
C GLU A 132 -10.96 8.11 0.90
N GLY A 133 -10.59 7.75 -0.34
CA GLY A 133 -10.30 6.37 -0.71
C GLY A 133 -9.06 5.80 -0.02
N ILE A 134 -8.11 6.63 0.43
CA ILE A 134 -6.95 6.18 1.21
C ILE A 134 -7.35 5.97 2.68
N VAL A 135 -8.11 6.91 3.27
CA VAL A 135 -8.45 6.82 4.71
C VAL A 135 -9.51 5.75 5.02
N SER A 136 -10.22 5.25 4.02
CA SER A 136 -11.13 4.11 4.16
C SER A 136 -10.41 2.79 4.44
N TYR A 137 -9.11 2.71 4.12
CA TYR A 137 -8.28 1.54 4.43
C TYR A 137 -7.73 1.59 5.87
N PRO A 138 -7.33 0.43 6.43
CA PRO A 138 -6.81 0.35 7.79
C PRO A 138 -5.67 1.34 8.06
N ALA A 139 -5.82 2.12 9.12
CA ALA A 139 -4.78 3.00 9.63
C ALA A 139 -3.77 2.23 10.48
N LEU A 140 -2.50 2.62 10.40
CA LEU A 140 -1.48 2.19 11.33
C LEU A 140 -1.71 2.85 12.69
N GLY A 141 -1.80 2.02 13.74
CA GLY A 141 -1.80 2.51 15.11
C GLY A 141 -0.51 3.28 15.42
N ARG A 142 -0.56 4.13 16.44
CA ARG A 142 0.63 4.81 16.96
C ARG A 142 0.72 4.71 18.46
N GLN A 143 1.92 4.46 18.97
CA GLN A 143 2.22 4.51 20.39
C GLN A 143 3.60 5.13 20.60
N ALA A 144 3.69 6.08 21.54
CA ALA A 144 4.91 6.83 21.84
C ALA A 144 5.62 7.39 20.58
N GLY A 145 4.84 7.87 19.61
CA GLY A 145 5.38 8.46 18.37
C GLY A 145 5.82 7.45 17.31
N GLN A 146 5.65 6.14 17.51
CA GLN A 146 6.04 5.09 16.57
C GLN A 146 4.81 4.42 15.96
N TYR A 147 4.89 3.96 14.70
CA TYR A 147 3.83 3.17 14.07
C TYR A 147 3.76 1.78 14.70
N LEU A 148 2.57 1.21 14.77
CA LEU A 148 2.28 -0.14 15.25
C LEU A 148 1.78 -1.00 14.10
N ILE A 149 2.34 -2.21 14.01
CA ILE A 149 1.87 -3.29 13.15
C ILE A 149 1.28 -4.36 14.06
N SER A 150 0.17 -4.97 13.64
CA SER A 150 -0.47 -6.08 14.36
C SER A 150 -0.88 -7.17 13.39
N HIS A 151 -1.08 -8.38 13.91
CA HIS A 151 -1.62 -9.49 13.12
C HIS A 151 -3.01 -9.18 12.56
N GLU A 152 -3.86 -8.50 13.34
CA GLU A 152 -5.20 -8.08 12.90
C GLU A 152 -5.13 -7.14 11.69
N LEU A 153 -4.21 -6.17 11.70
CA LEU A 153 -4.00 -5.27 10.56
C LEU A 153 -3.62 -6.05 9.31
N ILE A 154 -2.60 -6.92 9.40
CA ILE A 154 -2.11 -7.70 8.25
C ILE A 154 -3.20 -8.64 7.74
N SER A 155 -3.91 -9.33 8.65
CA SER A 155 -5.04 -10.21 8.29
C SER A 155 -6.16 -9.44 7.60
N ARG A 156 -6.48 -8.24 8.09
CA ARG A 156 -7.49 -7.39 7.46
C ARG A 156 -7.09 -6.99 6.05
N LEU A 157 -5.82 -6.63 5.82
CA LEU A 157 -5.32 -6.28 4.49
C LEU A 157 -5.44 -7.44 3.49
N HIS A 158 -5.18 -8.68 3.92
CA HIS A 158 -5.36 -9.87 3.09
C HIS A 158 -6.83 -10.24 2.85
N SER A 159 -7.71 -9.84 3.76
CA SER A 159 -9.16 -10.09 3.64
C SER A 159 -9.89 -9.11 2.72
N ILE A 160 -9.28 -7.96 2.41
CA ILE A 160 -9.86 -6.98 1.49
C ILE A 160 -9.80 -7.58 0.09
N ARG A 161 -10.97 -7.98 -0.40
CA ARG A 161 -11.11 -8.43 -1.78
C ARG A 161 -11.15 -7.20 -2.70
N PRO A 162 -10.52 -7.26 -3.88
CA PRO A 162 -10.90 -6.35 -4.95
C PRO A 162 -12.39 -6.56 -5.26
N PRO A 163 -13.13 -5.51 -5.67
CA PRO A 163 -14.50 -5.69 -6.14
C PRO A 163 -14.52 -6.74 -7.26
N ASP A 164 -15.45 -7.69 -7.17
CA ASP A 164 -15.57 -8.78 -8.13
C ASP A 164 -15.90 -8.18 -9.52
N PRO A 165 -15.14 -8.48 -10.59
CA PRO A 165 -15.43 -7.96 -11.93
C PRO A 165 -16.79 -8.39 -12.49
N GLN A 166 -17.52 -9.28 -11.81
CA GLN A 166 -18.78 -9.88 -12.26
C GLN A 166 -20.04 -9.40 -11.53
N GLU A 167 -20.01 -8.35 -10.70
CA GLU A 167 -21.26 -7.64 -10.35
C GLU A 167 -21.70 -6.77 -11.55
N GLU A 168 -22.07 -7.43 -12.65
CA GLU A 168 -23.03 -6.87 -13.58
C GLU A 168 -24.31 -6.64 -12.80
N ILE A 169 -24.74 -5.39 -12.68
CA ILE A 169 -26.09 -5.04 -12.26
C ILE A 169 -27.01 -5.73 -13.26
N GLU A 170 -27.64 -6.84 -12.86
CA GLU A 170 -28.77 -7.37 -13.60
C GLU A 170 -29.78 -6.22 -13.76
N PRO A 171 -30.21 -5.88 -14.99
CA PRO A 171 -31.21 -4.86 -15.16
C PRO A 171 -32.48 -5.33 -14.45
N ASP A 172 -32.87 -4.55 -13.44
CA ASP A 172 -34.08 -4.75 -12.66
C ASP A 172 -35.28 -4.88 -13.62
N GLY A 173 -36.03 -5.96 -13.45
CA GLY A 173 -37.27 -6.33 -14.12
C GLY A 173 -37.62 -5.59 -15.41
N ALA A 174 -37.37 -6.24 -16.55
CA ALA A 174 -38.25 -6.03 -17.69
C ALA A 174 -39.66 -6.48 -17.27
N ASP A 175 -40.51 -5.51 -16.92
CA ASP A 175 -41.96 -5.69 -16.87
C ASP A 175 -42.41 -6.17 -18.24
N ALA A 176 -42.56 -7.49 -18.35
CA ALA A 176 -43.33 -8.13 -19.39
C ALA A 176 -44.78 -8.18 -18.90
N ASP A 177 -45.60 -7.23 -19.35
CA ASP A 177 -47.05 -7.38 -19.35
C ASP A 177 -47.59 -7.10 -20.77
N TRP A 178 -48.15 -8.19 -21.32
CA TRP A 178 -49.12 -8.43 -22.40
C TRP A 178 -49.58 -7.28 -23.32
#